data_AF-A0A329S8W3-F1
#
_entry.id   AF-A0A329S8W3-F1
#
_cell.length_a   1.000
_cell.length_b   1.000
_cell.length_c   1.000
_cell.angle_alpha   90.00
_cell.angle_beta   90.00
_cell.angle_gamma   90.00
#
_symmetry.space_group_name_H-M   'P 1'
#
loop_
_entity.id
_entity.type
_entity.pdbx_description
1 polymer ?
#
loop_
_entity_poly.entity_id
_entity_poly.type
_entity_poly.pdbx_seq_one_letter_code
_entity_poly.pdbx_strand_id
1 'polypeptide(L)'
;MKFFAPYPTILGFLLLLLANPANLVSAECSDVHVVFARGSGEMAGLGICGEPLVSGITSDLSGMSVSSYAVSYLASMDQTSAGPGAT
;
A
#
# COMPACT_ATOMS: atom_id res chain seq x y z
N MET A 1 45.06 6.13 45.99
CA MET A 1 44.52 5.13 45.06
C MET A 1 43.00 5.34 45.03
N LYS A 2 42.47 6.05 44.04
CA LYS A 2 41.03 6.34 43.91
C LYS A 2 40.60 5.84 42.53
N PHE A 3 40.02 4.65 42.48
CA PHE A 3 39.44 4.09 41.26
C PHE A 3 38.03 4.67 41.09
N PHE A 4 37.90 5.57 40.12
CA PHE A 4 36.62 6.10 39.66
C PHE A 4 35.94 5.01 38.82
N ALA A 5 34.81 4.47 39.29
CA ALA A 5 34.05 3.43 38.60
C ALA A 5 32.97 4.05 37.69
N PRO A 6 33.02 3.90 36.36
CA PRO A 6 32.04 4.47 35.41
C PRO A 6 30.88 3.51 35.15
N TYR A 7 30.30 2.91 36.21
CA TYR A 7 29.36 1.80 36.06
C TYR A 7 27.85 2.17 35.97
N PRO A 8 27.32 3.25 36.58
CA PRO A 8 25.87 3.47 36.56
C PRO A 8 25.37 4.17 35.27
N THR A 9 26.24 4.87 34.54
CA THR A 9 25.87 5.62 33.33
C THR A 9 25.66 4.72 32.11
N ILE A 10 26.43 3.64 31.99
CA ILE A 10 26.34 2.71 30.85
C ILE A 10 25.01 1.96 30.88
N LEU A 11 24.56 1.56 32.07
CA LEU A 11 23.31 0.81 32.24
C LEU A 11 22.07 1.68 31.97
N GLY A 12 22.10 2.95 32.39
CA GLY A 12 21.02 3.90 32.11
C GLY A 12 20.88 4.21 30.61
N PHE A 13 22.01 4.34 29.90
CA PHE A 13 22.01 4.61 28.46
C PHE A 13 21.47 3.43 27.65
N LEU A 14 21.81 2.20 28.04
CA LEU A 14 21.29 0.98 27.41
C LEU A 14 19.77 0.84 27.59
N LEU A 15 19.25 1.19 28.77
CA LEU A 15 17.82 1.15 29.05
C LEU A 15 17.04 2.19 28.24
N LEU A 16 17.62 3.38 28.01
CA LEU A 16 17.08 4.43 27.15
C LEU A 16 17.06 4.03 25.66
N LEU A 17 18.02 3.24 25.18
CA LEU A 17 18.00 2.70 23.81
C LEU A 17 16.90 1.66 23.59
N LEU A 18 16.62 0.83 24.60
CA LEU A 18 15.63 -0.25 24.52
C LEU A 18 14.20 0.24 24.73
N ALA A 19 14.03 1.38 25.39
CA ALA A 19 12.73 1.97 25.69
C ALA A 19 12.15 2.80 24.54
N ASN A 20 12.84 2.89 23.38
CA ASN A 20 12.32 3.66 22.26
C ASN A 20 11.22 2.84 21.55
N PRO A 21 9.93 3.17 21.71
CA PRO A 21 8.89 2.47 20.99
C PRO A 21 9.11 2.76 19.51
N ALA A 22 9.56 1.75 18.75
CA ALA A 22 9.51 1.83 17.31
C ALA A 22 8.03 2.02 16.96
N ASN A 23 7.68 3.22 16.52
CA ASN A 23 6.36 3.48 15.96
C ASN A 23 6.37 2.79 14.58
N LEU A 24 6.12 1.47 14.60
CA LEU A 24 5.96 0.68 13.40
C LEU A 24 4.60 1.06 12.82
N VAL A 25 4.60 2.07 11.96
CA VAL A 25 3.49 2.30 11.04
C VAL A 25 3.51 1.13 10.08
N SER A 26 2.72 0.10 10.37
CA SER A 26 2.39 -0.92 9.38
C SER A 26 1.40 -0.26 8.42
N ALA A 27 1.92 0.45 7.42
CA ALA A 27 1.09 0.80 6.28
C ALA A 27 0.56 -0.52 5.71
N GLU A 28 -0.76 -0.66 5.61
CA GLU A 28 -1.44 -1.81 4.99
C GLU A 28 -1.23 -1.77 3.47
N CYS A 29 0.03 -1.81 3.05
CA CYS A 29 0.41 -1.84 1.65
C CYS A 29 0.25 -3.27 1.16
N SER A 30 -0.60 -3.45 0.17
CA SER A 30 -0.57 -4.67 -0.64
C SER A 30 0.73 -4.73 -1.43
N ASP A 31 1.26 -5.94 -1.63
CA ASP A 31 2.41 -6.19 -2.51
C ASP A 31 2.15 -5.71 -3.94
N VAL A 32 0.89 -5.82 -4.40
CA VAL A 32 0.42 -5.31 -5.69
C VAL A 32 -0.88 -4.53 -5.50
N HIS A 33 -0.92 -3.30 -6.03
CA HIS A 33 -2.14 -2.49 -6.09
C HIS A 33 -2.53 -2.22 -7.55
N VAL A 34 -3.70 -2.70 -7.97
CA VAL A 34 -4.20 -2.55 -9.34
C VAL A 34 -5.22 -1.42 -9.42
N VAL A 35 -4.90 -0.36 -10.15
CA VAL A 35 -5.85 0.71 -10.47
C VAL A 35 -6.38 0.50 -11.88
N PHE A 36 -7.69 0.31 -12.02
CA PHE A 36 -8.30 0.02 -13.32
C PHE A 36 -9.51 0.91 -13.59
N ALA A 37 -9.52 1.54 -14.77
CA ALA A 37 -10.67 2.28 -15.27
C ALA A 37 -11.44 1.39 -16.26
N ARG A 38 -12.74 1.23 -16.01
CA ARG A 38 -13.66 0.52 -16.93
C ARG A 38 -13.79 1.22 -18.29
N GLY A 39 -14.55 0.65 -19.21
CA GLY A 39 -14.94 1.25 -20.49
C GLY A 39 -16.22 2.07 -20.38
N SER A 40 -16.48 2.92 -21.38
CA SER A 40 -17.72 3.71 -21.45
C SER A 40 -18.96 2.83 -21.56
N GLY A 41 -20.04 3.21 -20.87
CA GLY A 41 -21.29 2.46 -20.80
C GLY A 41 -21.28 1.29 -19.81
N GLU A 42 -20.13 0.96 -19.20
CA GLU A 42 -20.05 -0.10 -18.21
C GLU A 42 -20.56 0.34 -16.84
N MET A 43 -21.16 -0.61 -16.10
CA MET A 43 -21.62 -0.42 -14.74
C MET A 43 -20.45 -0.15 -13.78
N ALA A 44 -20.69 0.56 -12.67
CA ALA A 44 -19.67 0.87 -11.69
C ALA A 44 -18.94 -0.41 -11.18
N GLY A 45 -17.62 -0.32 -11.04
CA GLY A 45 -16.74 -1.44 -10.71
C GLY A 45 -15.57 -1.54 -11.69
N LEU A 46 -14.93 -2.72 -11.74
CA LEU A 46 -13.79 -3.00 -12.61
C LEU A 46 -14.17 -3.23 -14.08
N GLY A 47 -15.46 -3.39 -14.39
CA GLY A 47 -15.94 -3.67 -15.75
C GLY A 47 -15.65 -5.10 -16.21
N ILE A 48 -16.04 -5.41 -17.45
CA ILE A 48 -15.96 -6.75 -18.05
C ILE A 48 -14.51 -7.21 -18.16
N CYS A 49 -13.57 -6.30 -18.41
CA CYS A 49 -12.16 -6.63 -18.59
C CYS A 49 -11.37 -6.55 -17.28
N GLY A 50 -11.69 -5.61 -16.39
CA GLY A 50 -10.90 -5.40 -15.17
C GLY A 50 -11.08 -6.50 -14.13
N GLU A 51 -12.31 -7.03 -13.99
CA GLU A 51 -12.60 -8.11 -13.04
C GLU A 51 -11.78 -9.39 -13.32
N PRO A 52 -11.78 -9.96 -14.55
CA PRO A 52 -10.96 -11.13 -14.84
C PRO A 52 -9.46 -10.82 -14.80
N LEU A 53 -9.04 -9.59 -15.13
CA LEU A 53 -7.63 -9.19 -15.00
C LEU A 53 -7.17 -9.24 -13.54
N VAL A 54 -7.90 -8.61 -12.62
CA VAL A 54 -7.56 -8.59 -11.19
C VAL A 54 -7.64 -9.99 -10.59
N SER A 55 -8.66 -10.78 -10.96
CA SER A 55 -8.78 -12.17 -10.54
C SER A 55 -7.60 -13.03 -11.02
N GLY A 56 -7.14 -12.84 -12.27
CA GLY A 56 -5.98 -13.53 -12.83
C GLY A 56 -4.69 -13.19 -12.10
N ILE A 57 -4.42 -11.89 -11.90
CA ILE A 57 -3.26 -11.41 -11.14
C ILE A 57 -3.23 -12.02 -9.73
N THR A 58 -4.38 -12.02 -9.04
CA THR A 58 -4.51 -12.58 -7.69
C THR A 58 -4.24 -14.09 -7.68
N SER A 59 -4.68 -14.81 -8.71
CA SER A 59 -4.43 -16.25 -8.85
C SER A 59 -2.97 -16.58 -9.15
N ASP A 60 -2.31 -15.80 -10.03
CA ASP A 60 -0.95 -16.06 -10.49
C ASP A 60 0.11 -15.65 -9.44
N LEU A 61 -0.19 -14.64 -8.62
CA LEU A 61 0.70 -14.13 -7.57
C LEU A 61 0.37 -14.73 -6.20
N SER A 62 0.29 -16.06 -6.12
CA SER A 62 0.03 -16.75 -4.85
C SER A 62 1.05 -16.37 -3.78
N GLY A 63 0.58 -15.98 -2.59
CA GLY A 63 1.44 -15.58 -1.47
C GLY A 63 1.77 -14.08 -1.43
N MET A 64 1.38 -13.31 -2.45
CA MET A 64 1.38 -11.85 -2.42
C MET A 64 -0.03 -11.33 -2.11
N SER A 65 -0.09 -10.24 -1.35
CA SER A 65 -1.31 -9.49 -1.14
C SER A 65 -1.60 -8.61 -2.36
N VAL A 66 -2.77 -8.81 -2.97
CA VAL A 66 -3.23 -8.02 -4.11
C VAL A 66 -4.45 -7.21 -3.67
N SER A 67 -4.40 -5.89 -3.88
CA SER A 67 -5.55 -5.02 -3.73
C SER A 67 -5.88 -4.34 -5.05
N SER A 68 -7.12 -3.85 -5.19
CA SER A 68 -7.54 -3.16 -6.41
C SER A 68 -8.40 -1.94 -6.09
N TYR A 69 -8.35 -0.97 -7.00
CA TYR A 69 -9.18 0.22 -6.99
C TYR A 69 -9.84 0.36 -8.37
N ALA A 70 -11.15 0.20 -8.39
CA ALA A 70 -11.97 0.57 -9.53
C ALA A 70 -12.07 2.10 -9.59
N VAL A 71 -11.54 2.70 -10.65
CA VAL A 71 -11.55 4.16 -10.79
C VAL A 71 -13.00 4.66 -10.78
N SER A 72 -13.31 5.51 -9.80
CA SER A 72 -14.62 6.15 -9.67
C SER A 72 -14.72 7.33 -10.66
N TYR A 73 -15.13 7.03 -11.88
CA TYR A 73 -15.44 8.02 -12.92
C TYR A 73 -16.77 7.67 -13.65
N LEU A 74 -17.29 8.61 -14.44
CA LEU A 74 -18.63 8.50 -15.04
C LEU A 74 -18.77 7.37 -16.07
N ALA A 75 -17.68 6.97 -16.75
CA ALA A 75 -17.74 6.05 -17.90
C ALA A 75 -18.78 6.46 -18.96
N SER A 76 -18.90 7.77 -19.21
CA SER A 76 -19.85 8.26 -20.19
C SER A 76 -19.34 8.04 -21.62
N MET A 77 -20.27 7.92 -22.57
CA MET A 77 -19.96 7.76 -24.00
C MET A 77 -19.51 9.08 -24.64
N ASP A 78 -19.81 10.21 -24.01
CA ASP A 78 -19.42 11.55 -24.45
C ASP A 78 -18.06 12.01 -23.90
N GLN A 79 -17.33 11.12 -23.21
CA GLN A 79 -15.98 11.42 -22.74
C GLN A 79 -15.03 11.57 -23.93
N THR A 80 -14.43 12.74 -24.07
CA THR A 80 -13.53 13.08 -25.20
C THR A 80 -12.06 12.82 -24.91
N SER A 81 -11.70 12.60 -23.65
CA SER A 81 -10.35 12.24 -23.23
C SER A 81 -10.39 11.38 -21.97
N ALA A 82 -9.25 10.75 -21.65
CA ALA A 82 -9.03 10.23 -20.31
C ALA A 82 -8.92 11.40 -19.30
N GLY A 83 -9.18 11.10 -18.02
CA GLY A 83 -9.04 12.08 -16.94
C GLY A 83 -7.58 12.51 -16.71
N PRO A 84 -7.34 13.56 -15.88
CA PRO A 84 -6.00 14.00 -15.52
C PRO A 84 -5.13 12.84 -15.00
N GLY A 85 -3.91 12.68 -15.54
CA GLY A 85 -2.95 11.63 -15.14
C GLY A 85 -2.85 10.42 -16.07
N ALA A 86 -3.57 10.40 -17.19
CA ALA A 86 -3.52 9.32 -18.19
C ALA A 86 -2.40 9.46 -19.25
N THR A 87 -1.29 10.15 -18.91
CA THR A 87 -0.16 10.44 -19.81
C THR A 87 1.16 10.06 -19.20
#